data_AF-A0ABC8RRY8-F1
#
_entry.id   AF-A0ABC8RRY8-F1
#
_cell.length_a   1.000
_cell.length_b   1.000
_cell.length_c   1.000
_cell.angle_alpha   90.00
_cell.angle_beta   90.00
_cell.angle_gamma   90.00
#
_symmetry.space_group_name_H-M   'P 1'
#
loop_
_entity.id
_entity.type
_entity.pdbx_description
1 polymer ?
#
loop_
_entity_poly.entity_id
_entity_poly.type
_entity_poly.pdbx_seq_one_letter_code
_entity_poly.pdbx_strand_id
1 'polypeptide(L)'
;MDVKQFFKPLTFQFGSKWWIASTKLQIPPEGYLIINNKDNVCLGILDGSKVHDGSTTILGDISLRGLLVVYDNVNHKVGWVQSDCIKPRRVRSFPFFEA
;
A
#
# COMPACT_ATOMS: atom_id res chain seq x y z
N MET A 1 -11.07 13.23 15.37
CA MET A 1 -12.16 12.63 14.57
C MET A 1 -11.58 11.46 13.79
N ASP A 2 -12.29 10.33 13.70
CA ASP A 2 -11.86 9.22 12.85
C ASP A 2 -12.25 9.51 11.40
N VAL A 3 -11.28 9.87 10.57
CA VAL A 3 -11.50 10.20 9.14
C VAL A 3 -11.85 8.96 8.31
N LYS A 4 -11.59 7.75 8.83
CA LYS A 4 -11.85 6.47 8.16
C LYS A 4 -13.29 6.29 7.71
N GLN A 5 -14.23 6.83 8.47
CA GLN A 5 -15.66 6.68 8.18
C GLN A 5 -16.12 7.50 6.97
N PHE A 6 -15.33 8.49 6.54
CA PHE A 6 -15.72 9.41 5.46
C PHE A 6 -15.06 9.07 4.12
N PHE A 7 -13.98 8.29 4.12
CA PHE A 7 -13.21 8.00 2.91
C PHE A 7 -13.08 6.49 2.66
N LYS A 8 -13.11 6.11 1.37
CA LYS A 8 -13.05 4.70 0.96
C LYS A 8 -11.60 4.28 0.66
N PRO A 9 -11.21 3.03 0.95
CA PRO A 9 -9.90 2.52 0.57
C PRO A 9 -9.62 2.64 -0.93
N LEU A 10 -8.36 2.93 -1.29
CA LEU A 10 -7.90 2.81 -2.67
C LEU A 10 -7.57 1.34 -2.95
N THR A 11 -7.94 0.84 -4.13
CA THR A 11 -7.65 -0.54 -4.53
C THR A 11 -6.83 -0.54 -5.80
N PHE A 12 -5.60 -1.03 -5.70
CA PHE A 12 -4.74 -1.33 -6.84
C PHE A 12 -4.90 -2.79 -7.22
N GLN A 13 -5.23 -3.05 -8.48
CA GLN A 13 -5.40 -4.39 -9.01
C GLN A 13 -4.22 -4.72 -9.92
N PHE A 14 -3.45 -5.74 -9.55
CA PHE A 14 -2.33 -6.26 -10.34
C PHE A 14 -2.74 -7.56 -11.03
N GLY A 15 -2.42 -7.70 -12.31
CA GLY A 15 -2.78 -8.85 -13.16
C GLY A 15 -3.96 -8.59 -14.10
N SER A 16 -4.33 -9.58 -14.91
CA SER A 16 -5.35 -9.42 -15.97
C SER A 16 -6.77 -9.31 -15.42
N LYS A 17 -7.70 -8.80 -16.26
CA LYS A 17 -9.13 -8.68 -15.95
C LYS A 17 -9.87 -10.03 -15.84
N TRP A 18 -9.23 -11.16 -16.17
CA TRP A 18 -9.84 -12.47 -16.05
C TRP A 18 -9.82 -12.97 -14.60
N TRP A 19 -10.98 -13.41 -14.11
CA TRP A 19 -11.39 -13.50 -12.70
C TRP A 19 -10.65 -14.50 -11.79
N ILE A 20 -9.60 -15.18 -12.24
CA ILE A 20 -9.13 -16.37 -11.52
C ILE A 20 -8.09 -16.03 -10.43
N ALA A 21 -7.35 -14.92 -10.53
CA ALA A 21 -6.39 -14.52 -9.47
C ALA A 21 -5.88 -13.07 -9.59
N SER A 22 -6.75 -12.05 -9.51
CA SER A 22 -6.27 -10.67 -9.44
C SER A 22 -5.67 -10.39 -8.06
N THR A 23 -4.40 -10.01 -7.98
CA THR A 23 -3.78 -9.62 -6.70
C THR A 23 -4.16 -8.18 -6.39
N LYS A 24 -4.79 -7.94 -5.24
CA LYS A 24 -5.28 -6.63 -4.85
C LYS A 24 -4.46 -6.05 -3.71
N LEU A 25 -3.95 -4.85 -3.89
CA LEU A 25 -3.41 -4.03 -2.81
C LEU A 25 -4.49 -3.03 -2.39
N GLN A 26 -4.92 -3.10 -1.13
CA GLN A 26 -5.85 -2.15 -0.54
C GLN A 26 -5.10 -1.18 0.35
N ILE A 27 -5.23 0.11 0.08
CA ILE A 27 -4.63 1.19 0.87
C ILE A 27 -5.76 1.87 1.66
N PRO A 28 -5.76 1.80 3.00
CA PRO A 28 -6.77 2.44 3.83
C PRO A 28 -6.63 3.97 3.79
N PRO A 29 -7.63 4.75 4.28
CA PRO A 29 -7.56 6.20 4.36
C PRO A 29 -6.25 6.76 4.94
N GLU A 30 -5.71 6.15 5.99
CA GLU A 30 -4.42 6.54 6.59
C GLU A 30 -3.22 6.43 5.63
N GLY A 31 -3.33 5.61 4.58
CA GLY A 31 -2.29 5.41 3.59
C GLY A 31 -2.31 6.41 2.44
N TYR A 32 -3.26 7.34 2.40
CA TYR A 32 -3.29 8.41 1.39
C TYR A 32 -3.86 9.75 1.90
N LEU A 33 -4.21 9.84 3.18
CA LEU A 33 -4.62 11.09 3.84
C LEU A 33 -3.55 11.53 4.83
N ILE A 34 -3.17 12.80 4.76
CA ILE A 34 -2.24 13.45 5.68
C ILE A 34 -3.04 14.37 6.57
N ILE A 35 -2.90 14.21 7.89
CA ILE A 35 -3.47 15.14 8.86
C ILE A 35 -2.36 16.09 9.30
N ASN A 36 -2.56 17.39 9.12
CA ASN A 36 -1.61 18.39 9.55
C ASN A 36 -1.79 18.76 11.04
N ASN A 37 -0.89 19.58 11.58
CA ASN A 37 -0.93 20.03 12.98
C ASN A 37 -2.13 20.94 13.34
N LYS A 38 -2.98 21.29 12.38
CA LYS A 38 -4.22 22.07 12.55
C LYS A 38 -5.46 21.20 12.35
N ASP A 39 -5.32 19.88 12.38
CA ASP A 39 -6.40 18.91 12.13
C ASP A 39 -7.04 19.00 10.73
N ASN A 40 -6.39 19.66 9.77
CA ASN A 40 -6.85 19.62 8.39
C ASN A 40 -6.41 18.30 7.74
N VAL A 41 -7.30 17.75 6.91
CA VAL A 41 -7.06 16.56 6.12
C VAL A 41 -6.63 16.99 4.71
N CYS A 42 -5.47 16.53 4.28
CA CYS A 42 -4.93 16.74 2.94
C CYS A 42 -4.85 15.39 2.19
N LEU A 43 -5.06 15.43 0.87
CA LEU A 43 -4.76 14.30 0.01
C LEU A 43 -3.24 14.17 -0.13
N GLY A 44 -2.70 13.00 0.22
CA GLY A 44 -1.32 12.59 -0.05
C GLY A 44 -1.12 12.04 -1.47
N ILE A 45 -2.06 12.31 -2.38
CA ILE A 45 -1.98 11.96 -3.81
C ILE A 45 -1.69 13.25 -4.56
N LEU A 46 -0.58 13.27 -5.27
CA LEU A 46 -0.09 14.44 -5.99
C LEU A 46 -0.28 14.25 -7.50
N ASP A 47 -0.52 15.36 -8.21
CA ASP A 47 -0.55 15.35 -9.68
C ASP A 47 0.86 15.12 -10.22
N GLY A 48 1.07 13.93 -10.76
CA GLY A 48 2.32 13.51 -11.40
C GLY A 48 2.33 13.66 -12.92
N SER A 49 1.36 14.34 -13.54
CA SER A 49 1.19 14.40 -15.01
C SER A 49 2.41 14.95 -15.77
N LYS A 50 3.27 15.74 -15.11
CA LYS A 50 4.51 16.28 -15.67
C LYS A 50 5.76 15.48 -15.29
N VAL A 51 5.61 14.36 -14.59
CA VAL A 51 6.71 13.51 -14.14
C VAL A 51 6.68 12.22 -14.96
N HIS A 52 7.85 11.79 -15.46
CA HIS A 52 8.00 10.64 -16.34
C HIS A 52 7.15 10.76 -17.62
N ASP A 53 6.42 9.70 -17.98
CA ASP A 53 5.57 9.60 -19.16
C ASP A 53 4.11 10.02 -18.89
N GLY A 54 3.82 10.53 -17.69
CA GLY A 54 2.46 10.88 -17.25
C GLY A 54 1.52 9.68 -17.07
N SER A 55 2.00 8.45 -17.27
CA SER A 55 1.24 7.21 -17.12
C SER A 55 1.68 6.38 -15.92
N THR A 56 2.82 6.73 -15.34
CA THR A 56 3.40 6.05 -14.18
C THR A 56 2.70 6.45 -12.89
N THR A 57 2.24 5.45 -12.12
CA THR A 57 1.81 5.65 -10.73
C THR A 57 2.95 5.29 -9.77
N ILE A 58 3.29 6.23 -8.88
CA ILE A 58 4.32 6.03 -7.86
C ILE A 58 3.65 5.80 -6.50
N LEU A 59 3.95 4.66 -5.87
CA LEU A 59 3.55 4.40 -4.49
C LEU A 59 4.66 4.88 -3.55
N GLY A 60 4.41 5.98 -2.86
CA GLY A 60 5.33 6.60 -1.91
C GLY A 60 5.27 6.00 -0.51
N ASP A 61 6.04 6.60 0.40
CA ASP A 61 6.18 6.20 1.81
C ASP A 61 4.84 6.02 2.54
N ILE A 62 3.91 6.97 2.40
CA ILE A 62 2.61 6.95 3.07
C ILE A 62 1.75 5.76 2.62
N SER A 63 1.78 5.45 1.33
CA SER A 63 1.03 4.35 0.70
C SER A 63 1.49 2.98 1.15
N LEU A 64 2.73 2.87 1.62
CA LEU A 64 3.33 1.62 2.10
C LEU A 64 3.26 1.46 3.63
N ARG A 65 2.73 2.46 4.34
CA ARG A 65 2.61 2.40 5.79
C ARG A 65 1.66 1.28 6.22
N GLY A 66 2.08 0.49 7.21
CA GLY A 66 1.31 -0.66 7.69
C GLY A 66 1.43 -1.91 6.81
N LEU A 67 2.30 -1.87 5.79
CA LEU A 67 2.64 -3.03 4.98
C LEU A 67 4.05 -3.50 5.33
N LEU A 68 4.21 -4.81 5.50
CA LEU A 68 5.50 -5.46 5.32
C LEU A 68 5.64 -5.74 3.82
N VAL A 69 6.60 -5.10 3.17
CA VAL A 69 6.88 -5.25 1.74
C VAL A 69 8.16 -6.06 1.56
N VAL A 70 8.12 -7.07 0.71
CA VAL A 70 9.26 -7.93 0.37
C VAL A 70 9.60 -7.75 -1.10
N TYR A 71 10.86 -7.40 -1.36
CA TYR A 71 11.44 -7.31 -2.70
C TYR A 71 12.23 -8.59 -2.98
N ASP A 72 11.61 -9.52 -3.69
CA ASP A 72 12.29 -10.73 -4.17
C ASP A 72 12.95 -10.44 -5.51
N ASN A 73 14.15 -9.85 -5.44
CA ASN A 73 14.92 -9.45 -6.61
C ASN A 73 15.38 -10.67 -7.44
N VAL A 74 15.52 -11.86 -6.83
CA VAL A 74 15.94 -13.08 -7.52
C VAL A 74 14.81 -13.60 -8.41
N ASN A 75 13.57 -13.60 -7.91
CA ASN A 75 12.42 -14.06 -8.68
C ASN A 75 11.66 -12.93 -9.40
N HIS A 76 12.17 -11.70 -9.36
CA HIS A 76 11.55 -10.49 -9.93
C HIS A 76 10.10 -10.27 -9.45
N LYS A 77 9.87 -10.41 -8.14
CA LYS A 77 8.54 -10.29 -7.53
C LYS A 77 8.56 -9.29 -6.38
N VAL A 78 7.41 -8.67 -6.16
CA VAL A 78 7.12 -7.87 -4.97
C VAL A 78 5.94 -8.49 -4.27
N GLY A 79 6.08 -8.75 -2.98
CA GLY A 79 5.02 -9.24 -2.10
C GLY A 79 4.74 -8.25 -0.98
N TRP A 80 3.51 -8.26 -0.46
CA TRP A 80 3.14 -7.45 0.69
C TRP A 80 2.15 -8.18 1.59
N VAL A 81 2.17 -7.84 2.88
CA VAL A 81 1.19 -8.26 3.86
C VAL A 81 0.92 -7.13 4.84
N GLN A 82 -0.31 -7.04 5.35
CA GLN A 82 -0.64 -6.11 6.43
C GLN A 82 0.17 -6.47 7.67
N SER A 83 0.83 -5.48 8.26
CA SER A 83 1.69 -5.65 9.43
C SER A 83 1.55 -4.46 10.38
N ASP A 84 1.34 -4.75 11.66
CA ASP A 84 1.50 -3.76 12.70
C ASP A 84 2.99 -3.57 12.99
N CYS A 85 3.60 -2.58 12.32
CA CYS A 85 5.02 -2.25 12.50
C CYS A 85 5.33 -1.64 13.88
N ILE A 86 4.31 -1.26 14.68
CA ILE A 86 4.47 -0.74 16.04
C ILE A 86 4.60 -1.90 17.03
N LYS A 87 3.88 -2.99 16.79
CA LYS A 87 3.94 -4.23 17.57
C LYS A 87 4.10 -5.43 16.63
N PRO A 88 5.32 -5.66 16.09
CA PRO A 88 5.55 -6.81 15.24
C PRO A 88 5.19 -8.08 16.00
N ARG A 89 4.16 -8.80 15.52
CA ARG A 89 3.90 -10.15 16.03
C ARG A 89 5.15 -10.97 15.79
N ARG A 90 5.65 -11.67 16.81
CA ARG A 90 6.68 -12.69 16.61
C ARG A 90 6.10 -13.78 15.72
N VAL A 91 6.32 -13.67 14.42
CA VAL A 91 6.00 -14.70 13.45
C VAL A 91 6.97 -15.85 13.72
N ARG A 92 6.46 -16.98 14.23
CA ARG A 92 7.30 -18.15 14.58
C ARG A 92 7.90 -18.81 13.35
N SER A 93 7.20 -18.75 12.22
CA SER A 93 7.71 -19.12 10.91
C SER A 93 6.93 -18.34 9.84
N PHE A 94 7.63 -17.87 8.82
CA PHE A 94 7.00 -17.38 7.61
C PHE A 94 6.76 -18.59 6.71
N PRO A 95 5.52 -18.85 6.23
CA PRO A 95 5.20 -20.04 5.42
C PRO A 95 5.93 -20.09 4.06
N PHE A 96 6.74 -19.07 3.74
CA PHE A 96 7.47 -18.95 2.48
C PHE A 96 8.96 -19.33 2.57
N PHE A 97 9.47 -19.65 3.77
CA PHE A 97 10.88 -20.02 3.98
C PHE A 97 11.10 -21.49 4.37
N GLU A 98 10.05 -22.33 4.34
CA GLU A 98 10.22 -23.78 4.42
C GLU A 98 10.51 -24.29 3.00
N ALA A 99 11.80 -24.50 2.72
CA ALA A 99 12.31 -25.23 1.58
C ALA A 99 12.38 -26.73 1.89
#